data_AF-A0A357L0B7-F1
#
_entry.id   AF-A0A357L0B7-F1
#
_cell.length_a   1.000
_cell.length_b   1.000
_cell.length_c   1.000
_cell.angle_alpha   90.00
_cell.angle_beta   90.00
_cell.angle_gamma   90.00
#
_symmetry.space_group_name_H-M   'P 1'
#
loop_
_entity.id
_entity.type
_entity.pdbx_description
1 polymer ?
#
loop_
_entity_poly.entity_id
_entity_poly.type
_entity_poly.pdbx_seq_one_letter_code
_entity_poly.pdbx_strand_id
1 'polypeptide(L)'
;MSALSDRIEKLVAPVVAAGGFELVRVKLTGAEMKTLQIMAERPDHTMSAEDCASLSRALSPVLEEADPIPGAYRLEVSSPGIDRPLTRLKDFHDWQGYEARIDLDRMIEGRKKFKGVLAGVDGDNIALDIEGETETALIPYAWILSAKLVLSDELIRESLKAAKAALKNPQQEPADLTHGDQP
;
A
#
# COMPACT_ATOMS: atom_id res chain seq x y z
N MET A 1 -14.72 -1.13 -0.60
CA MET A 1 -13.99 -2.22 -1.29
C MET A 1 -15.00 -3.29 -1.71
N SER A 2 -14.67 -4.17 -2.67
CA SER A 2 -15.57 -5.26 -3.03
C SER A 2 -15.41 -6.43 -2.05
N ALA A 3 -16.47 -7.18 -1.75
CA ALA A 3 -16.40 -8.33 -0.85
C ALA A 3 -15.33 -9.37 -1.27
N LEU A 4 -15.05 -9.47 -2.56
CA LEU A 4 -13.99 -10.31 -3.10
C LEU A 4 -12.59 -9.76 -2.77
N SER A 5 -12.39 -8.45 -2.93
CA SER A 5 -11.12 -7.79 -2.59
C SER A 5 -10.80 -7.98 -1.11
N ASP A 6 -11.78 -7.82 -0.22
CA ASP A 6 -11.61 -7.99 1.23
C ASP A 6 -11.27 -9.44 1.59
N ARG A 7 -11.88 -10.42 0.91
CA ARG A 7 -11.55 -11.84 1.08
C ARG A 7 -10.11 -12.13 0.65
N ILE A 8 -9.69 -11.61 -0.50
CA ILE A 8 -8.32 -11.79 -1.00
C ILE A 8 -7.32 -11.09 -0.06
N GLU A 9 -7.63 -9.89 0.42
CA GLU A 9 -6.79 -9.15 1.37
C GLU A 9 -6.52 -9.96 2.64
N LYS A 10 -7.58 -10.52 3.25
CA LYS A 10 -7.46 -11.39 4.43
C LYS A 10 -6.65 -12.66 4.17
N LEU A 11 -6.71 -13.19 2.95
CA LEU A 11 -5.97 -14.38 2.54
C LEU A 11 -4.47 -14.09 2.39
N VAL A 12 -4.12 -12.96 1.78
CA VAL A 12 -2.73 -12.62 1.45
C VAL A 12 -1.99 -11.91 2.56
N ALA A 13 -2.69 -11.16 3.43
CA ALA A 13 -2.08 -10.38 4.50
C ALA A 13 -1.15 -11.18 5.42
N PRO A 14 -1.48 -12.42 5.86
CA PRO A 14 -0.56 -13.22 6.68
C PRO A 14 0.73 -13.60 5.95
N VAL A 15 0.64 -13.89 4.65
CA VAL A 15 1.81 -14.25 3.82
C VAL A 15 2.72 -13.04 3.62
N VAL A 16 2.11 -11.88 3.35
CA VAL A 16 2.83 -10.60 3.22
C VAL A 16 3.56 -10.26 4.50
N ALA A 17 2.89 -10.38 5.66
CA ALA A 17 3.47 -10.13 6.97
C ALA A 17 4.60 -11.12 7.31
N ALA A 18 4.44 -12.41 6.99
CA ALA A 18 5.49 -13.42 7.19
C ALA A 18 6.77 -13.13 6.37
N GLY A 19 6.63 -12.46 5.23
CA GLY A 19 7.76 -11.98 4.42
C GLY A 19 8.43 -10.70 4.95
N GLY A 20 7.96 -10.14 6.07
CA GLY A 20 8.45 -8.87 6.60
C GLY A 20 8.00 -7.65 5.79
N PHE A 21 6.92 -7.79 5.01
CA PHE A 21 6.30 -6.72 4.26
C PHE A 21 4.98 -6.32 4.90
N GLU A 22 4.49 -5.17 4.50
CA GLU A 22 3.19 -4.67 4.83
C GLU A 22 2.36 -4.56 3.56
N LEU A 23 1.14 -5.08 3.62
CA LEU A 23 0.20 -4.98 2.51
C LEU A 23 -0.25 -3.53 2.37
N VAL A 24 -0.12 -2.97 1.17
CA VAL A 24 -0.56 -1.61 0.85
C VAL A 24 -1.87 -1.66 0.09
N ARG A 25 -2.00 -2.48 -0.96
CA ARG A 25 -3.24 -2.53 -1.74
C ARG A 25 -3.47 -3.90 -2.34
N VAL A 26 -4.71 -4.36 -2.32
CA VAL A 26 -5.21 -5.43 -3.18
C VAL A 26 -6.22 -4.85 -4.17
N LYS A 27 -6.02 -5.11 -5.46
CA LYS A 27 -6.94 -4.62 -6.50
C LYS A 27 -7.10 -5.65 -7.60
N LEU A 28 -8.35 -5.96 -7.94
CA LEU A 28 -8.70 -6.77 -9.09
C LEU A 28 -9.17 -5.85 -10.23
N THR A 29 -8.53 -5.93 -11.39
CA THR A 29 -8.89 -5.17 -12.60
C THR A 29 -9.05 -6.10 -13.79
N GLY A 30 -9.56 -5.57 -14.91
CA GLY A 30 -9.77 -6.33 -16.14
C GLY A 30 -11.12 -7.03 -16.20
N ALA A 31 -11.70 -7.09 -17.40
CA ALA A 31 -12.98 -7.75 -17.65
C ALA A 31 -12.78 -9.18 -18.18
N GLU A 32 -12.10 -9.33 -19.32
CA GLU A 32 -11.83 -10.63 -19.95
C GLU A 32 -10.60 -11.32 -19.34
N MET A 33 -9.46 -10.62 -19.31
CA MET A 33 -8.25 -11.07 -18.62
C MET A 33 -8.09 -10.26 -17.33
N LYS A 34 -8.39 -10.91 -16.20
CA LYS A 34 -8.30 -10.27 -14.89
C LYS A 34 -6.85 -10.13 -14.45
N THR A 35 -6.54 -9.06 -13.74
CA THR A 35 -5.25 -8.85 -13.08
C THR A 35 -5.50 -8.63 -11.59
N LEU A 36 -4.91 -9.51 -10.76
CA LEU A 36 -4.82 -9.34 -9.32
C LEU A 36 -3.51 -8.60 -9.00
N GLN A 37 -3.64 -7.32 -8.68
CA GLN A 37 -2.52 -6.49 -8.22
C GLN A 37 -2.45 -6.53 -6.69
N ILE A 38 -1.27 -6.86 -6.17
CA ILE A 38 -0.91 -6.81 -4.76
C ILE A 38 0.28 -5.86 -4.61
N MET A 39 0.05 -4.72 -4.00
CA MET A 39 1.10 -3.78 -3.64
C MET A 39 1.53 -4.01 -2.20
N ALA A 40 2.83 -4.18 -1.98
CA ALA A 40 3.42 -4.33 -0.65
C ALA A 40 4.73 -3.56 -0.57
N GLU A 41 5.26 -3.42 0.63
CA GLU A 41 6.57 -2.81 0.88
C GLU A 41 7.03 -3.13 2.30
N ARG A 42 8.28 -2.85 2.61
CA ARG A 42 8.77 -2.91 3.99
C ARG A 42 8.26 -1.70 4.80
N PRO A 43 8.31 -1.75 6.15
CA PRO A 43 7.93 -0.62 6.98
C PRO A 43 8.70 0.68 6.69
N ASP A 44 9.88 0.59 6.07
CA ASP A 44 10.69 1.74 5.62
C ASP A 44 10.36 2.20 4.18
N HIS A 45 9.25 1.73 3.61
CA HIS A 45 8.77 1.99 2.25
C HIS A 45 9.68 1.47 1.13
N THR A 46 10.65 0.61 1.43
CA THR A 46 11.50 -0.02 0.42
C THR A 46 10.96 -1.37 -0.04
N MET A 47 11.24 -1.72 -1.29
CA MET A 47 11.01 -3.06 -1.84
C MET A 47 11.79 -3.21 -3.15
N SER A 48 12.60 -4.26 -3.25
CA SER A 48 13.36 -4.58 -4.46
C SER A 48 12.55 -5.43 -5.45
N ALA A 49 13.07 -5.61 -6.67
CA ALA A 49 12.47 -6.53 -7.64
C ALA A 49 12.51 -7.99 -7.15
N GLU A 50 13.56 -8.38 -6.41
CA GLU A 50 13.69 -9.73 -5.85
C GLU A 50 12.70 -9.95 -4.69
N ASP A 51 12.43 -8.91 -3.89
CA ASP A 51 11.37 -8.94 -2.88
C ASP A 51 10.00 -9.19 -3.53
N CYS A 52 9.70 -8.49 -4.63
CA CYS A 52 8.46 -8.71 -5.39
C CYS A 52 8.37 -10.14 -5.92
N ALA A 53 9.46 -10.67 -6.50
CA ALA A 53 9.50 -12.03 -7.02
C ALA A 53 9.33 -13.07 -5.91
N SER A 54 9.97 -12.86 -4.76
CA SER A 54 9.88 -13.75 -3.60
C SER A 54 8.48 -13.74 -2.98
N LEU A 55 7.89 -12.56 -2.80
CA LEU A 55 6.52 -12.43 -2.32
C LEU A 55 5.52 -13.04 -3.31
N SER A 56 5.71 -12.84 -4.62
CA SER A 56 4.89 -13.49 -5.65
C SER A 56 4.93 -15.01 -5.54
N ARG A 57 6.12 -15.62 -5.43
CA ARG A 57 6.28 -17.06 -5.23
C ARG A 57 5.61 -17.58 -3.95
N ALA A 58 5.65 -16.80 -2.88
CA ALA A 58 5.00 -17.16 -1.61
C ALA A 58 3.46 -17.08 -1.69
N LEU A 59 2.92 -16.12 -2.45
CA LEU A 59 1.49 -15.90 -2.59
C LEU A 59 0.81 -16.88 -3.56
N SER A 60 1.49 -17.28 -4.63
CA SER A 60 0.93 -18.19 -5.65
C SER A 60 0.27 -19.45 -5.08
N PRO A 61 0.93 -20.29 -4.25
CA PRO A 61 0.30 -21.53 -3.77
C PRO A 61 -0.94 -21.27 -2.91
N VAL A 62 -0.92 -20.21 -2.10
CA VAL A 62 -2.05 -19.83 -1.25
C VAL A 62 -3.25 -19.37 -2.09
N LEU A 63 -2.99 -18.61 -3.15
CA LEU A 63 -4.02 -18.14 -4.08
C LEU A 63 -4.56 -19.27 -4.97
N GLU A 64 -3.71 -20.21 -5.38
CA GLU A 64 -4.10 -21.40 -6.15
C GLU A 64 -4.97 -22.35 -5.30
N GLU A 65 -4.60 -22.60 -4.05
CA GLU A 65 -5.38 -23.47 -3.15
C GLU A 65 -6.75 -22.88 -2.80
N ALA A 66 -6.79 -21.58 -2.49
CA ALA A 66 -8.03 -20.92 -2.08
C ALA A 66 -8.95 -20.55 -3.26
N ASP A 67 -8.41 -20.56 -4.48
CA ASP A 67 -9.02 -20.16 -5.76
C ASP A 67 -10.12 -19.07 -5.62
N PRO A 68 -9.77 -17.86 -5.16
CA PRO A 68 -10.79 -16.86 -4.82
C PRO A 68 -11.39 -16.18 -6.06
N ILE A 69 -10.73 -16.22 -7.21
CA ILE A 69 -11.10 -15.48 -8.42
C ILE A 69 -11.57 -16.47 -9.49
N PRO A 70 -12.84 -16.41 -9.94
CA PRO A 70 -13.29 -17.27 -11.03
C PRO A 70 -12.56 -16.97 -12.34
N GLY A 71 -12.01 -18.01 -12.95
CA GLY A 71 -11.33 -17.97 -14.24
C GLY A 71 -9.87 -17.55 -14.17
N ALA A 72 -9.19 -17.57 -15.32
CA ALA A 72 -7.78 -17.20 -15.39
C ALA A 72 -7.56 -15.72 -15.03
N TYR A 73 -6.47 -15.46 -14.30
CA TYR A 73 -6.03 -14.12 -13.97
C TYR A 73 -4.50 -14.03 -13.96
N ARG A 74 -3.98 -12.82 -14.04
CA ARG A 74 -2.55 -12.51 -13.87
C ARG A 74 -2.31 -12.01 -12.45
N LEU A 75 -1.30 -12.55 -11.76
CA LEU A 75 -0.81 -12.01 -10.51
C LEU A 75 0.28 -10.95 -10.78
N GLU A 76 0.11 -9.76 -10.23
CA GLU A 76 1.10 -8.68 -10.25
C GLU A 76 1.45 -8.28 -8.83
N VAL A 77 2.72 -8.47 -8.45
CA VAL A 77 3.25 -8.04 -7.16
C VAL A 77 4.23 -6.90 -7.38
N SER A 78 4.02 -5.77 -6.72
CA SER A 78 4.85 -4.58 -6.87
C SER A 78 4.94 -3.77 -5.58
N SER A 79 5.82 -2.79 -5.55
CA SER A 79 5.73 -1.70 -4.60
C SER A 79 4.80 -0.58 -5.09
N PRO A 80 4.36 0.34 -4.20
CA PRO A 80 3.55 1.50 -4.58
C PRO A 80 4.24 2.47 -5.55
N GLY A 81 5.54 2.71 -5.37
CA GLY A 81 6.30 3.70 -6.15
C GLY A 81 5.68 5.11 -6.08
N ILE A 82 5.64 5.79 -7.23
CA ILE A 82 5.12 7.16 -7.36
C ILE A 82 3.59 7.26 -7.47
N ASP A 83 2.88 6.22 -7.91
CA ASP A 83 1.40 6.19 -7.91
C ASP A 83 0.88 5.66 -6.57
N ARG A 84 1.42 6.23 -5.49
CA ARG A 84 1.27 5.70 -4.13
C ARG A 84 -0.16 5.85 -3.63
N PRO A 85 -0.89 4.75 -3.41
CA PRO A 85 -2.19 4.83 -2.80
C PRO A 85 -2.07 4.98 -1.29
N LEU A 86 -3.05 5.67 -0.69
CA LEU A 86 -3.20 5.80 0.74
C LEU A 86 -4.43 4.96 1.12
N THR A 87 -4.20 3.81 1.74
CA THR A 87 -5.24 2.79 1.96
C THR A 87 -5.37 2.40 3.42
N ARG A 88 -4.35 2.69 4.23
CA ARG A 88 -4.27 2.42 5.66
C ARG A 88 -4.18 3.76 6.40
N LEU A 89 -4.70 3.83 7.62
CA LEU A 89 -4.63 5.05 8.43
C LEU A 89 -3.19 5.57 8.57
N LYS A 90 -2.23 4.66 8.81
CA LYS A 90 -0.81 5.03 8.94
C LYS A 90 -0.23 5.63 7.65
N ASP A 91 -0.75 5.29 6.47
CA ASP A 91 -0.25 5.88 5.22
C ASP A 91 -0.46 7.40 5.20
N PHE A 92 -1.53 7.89 5.82
CA PHE A 92 -1.80 9.32 5.92
C PHE A 92 -0.89 10.01 6.95
N HIS A 93 -0.44 9.27 7.96
CA HIS A 93 0.53 9.73 8.93
C HIS A 93 1.96 9.76 8.34
N ASP A 94 2.40 8.66 7.74
CA ASP A 94 3.77 8.50 7.21
C ASP A 94 4.06 9.48 6.06
N TRP A 95 3.01 9.89 5.32
CA TRP A 95 3.10 10.81 4.19
C TRP A 95 2.55 12.20 4.49
N GLN A 96 2.51 12.59 5.76
CA GLN A 96 2.24 13.97 6.17
C GLN A 96 3.18 14.95 5.43
N GLY A 97 2.65 16.11 5.04
CA GLY A 97 3.36 17.11 4.25
C GLY A 97 3.30 16.90 2.73
N TYR A 98 2.86 15.73 2.25
CA TYR A 98 2.63 15.50 0.82
C TYR A 98 1.22 15.88 0.40
N GLU A 99 1.07 16.34 -0.85
CA GLU A 99 -0.24 16.59 -1.43
C GLU A 99 -0.93 15.27 -1.78
N ALA A 100 -2.19 15.12 -1.37
CA ALA A 100 -3.03 13.97 -1.63
C ALA A 100 -4.32 14.35 -2.33
N ARG A 101 -4.86 13.41 -3.12
CA ARG A 101 -6.24 13.45 -3.61
C ARG A 101 -7.05 12.40 -2.88
N ILE A 102 -8.17 12.80 -2.30
CA ILE A 102 -9.09 11.96 -1.55
C ILE A 102 -10.46 12.02 -2.22
N ASP A 103 -10.96 10.88 -2.67
CA ASP A 103 -12.31 10.70 -3.19
C ASP A 103 -13.15 9.97 -2.11
N LEU A 104 -14.33 10.50 -1.81
CA LEU A 104 -15.23 9.97 -0.80
C LEU A 104 -16.38 9.15 -1.41
N ASP A 105 -16.95 8.26 -0.60
CA ASP A 105 -18.13 7.47 -0.95
C ASP A 105 -19.44 8.29 -0.89
N ARG A 106 -19.41 9.45 -0.24
CA ARG A 106 -20.53 10.37 -0.01
C ARG A 106 -20.11 11.83 -0.16
N MET A 107 -21.09 12.73 -0.24
CA MET A 107 -20.82 14.17 -0.31
C MET A 107 -20.66 14.77 1.09
N ILE A 108 -19.69 15.68 1.21
CA ILE A 108 -19.57 16.64 2.30
C ILE A 108 -19.61 18.02 1.63
N GLU A 109 -20.50 18.90 2.06
CA GLU A 109 -20.58 20.29 1.56
C GLU A 109 -20.65 20.39 0.02
N GLY A 110 -21.40 19.47 -0.61
CA GLY A 110 -21.60 19.45 -2.07
C GLY A 110 -20.41 18.93 -2.89
N ARG A 111 -19.31 18.53 -2.26
CA ARG A 111 -18.16 17.88 -2.93
C ARG A 111 -17.87 16.50 -2.36
N LYS A 112 -17.26 15.66 -3.19
CA LYS A 112 -16.77 14.31 -2.81
C LYS A 112 -15.30 14.10 -3.15
N LYS A 113 -14.65 15.11 -3.71
CA LYS A 113 -13.25 15.07 -4.11
C LYS A 113 -12.53 16.20 -3.41
N PHE A 114 -11.45 15.85 -2.74
CA PHE A 114 -10.63 16.75 -1.96
C PHE A 114 -9.19 16.64 -2.48
N LYS A 115 -8.50 17.77 -2.51
CA LYS A 115 -7.09 17.86 -2.87
C LYS A 115 -6.46 18.84 -1.90
N GLY A 116 -5.36 18.44 -1.27
CA GLY A 116 -4.69 19.26 -0.28
C GLY A 116 -3.47 18.57 0.30
N VAL A 117 -2.76 19.27 1.17
CA VAL A 117 -1.58 18.74 1.87
C VAL A 117 -2.04 17.95 3.09
N LEU A 118 -1.48 16.75 3.28
CA LEU A 118 -1.75 15.95 4.47
C LEU A 118 -1.19 16.65 5.70
N ALA A 119 -2.07 17.08 6.59
CA ALA A 119 -1.73 17.73 7.85
C ALA A 119 -1.64 16.73 9.02
N GLY A 120 -1.94 15.45 8.78
CA GLY A 120 -1.76 14.36 9.73
C GLY A 120 -3.04 13.53 9.92
N VAL A 121 -3.10 12.81 11.04
CA VAL A 121 -4.24 12.00 11.45
C VAL A 121 -4.67 12.44 12.85
N ASP A 122 -5.97 12.73 13.03
CA ASP A 122 -6.58 13.07 14.31
C ASP A 122 -7.68 12.05 14.64
N GLY A 123 -7.36 11.09 15.50
CA GLY A 123 -8.20 9.93 15.77
C GLY A 123 -8.46 9.13 14.50
N ASP A 124 -9.72 9.05 14.09
CA ASP A 124 -10.16 8.38 12.85
C ASP A 124 -10.35 9.35 11.67
N ASN A 125 -9.89 10.61 11.81
CA ASN A 125 -9.98 11.62 10.77
C ASN A 125 -8.63 11.90 10.12
N ILE A 126 -8.66 12.14 8.81
CA ILE A 126 -7.53 12.61 8.04
C ILE A 126 -7.58 14.14 8.01
N ALA A 127 -6.53 14.78 8.54
CA ALA A 127 -6.38 16.22 8.51
C ALA A 127 -5.79 16.64 7.16
N LEU A 128 -6.46 17.55 6.45
CA LEU A 128 -6.11 17.98 5.10
C LEU A 128 -6.15 19.50 4.97
N ASP A 129 -5.02 20.11 4.63
CA ASP A 129 -4.92 21.54 4.34
C ASP A 129 -5.26 21.77 2.85
N ILE A 130 -6.40 22.41 2.60
CA ILE A 130 -6.94 22.63 1.25
C ILE A 130 -6.61 24.06 0.82
N GLU A 131 -6.10 24.20 -0.41
CA GLU A 131 -5.78 25.51 -0.97
C GLU A 131 -7.02 26.42 -1.01
N GLY A 132 -6.92 27.59 -0.38
CA GLY A 132 -8.01 28.56 -0.30
C GLY A 132 -8.90 28.42 0.95
N GLU A 133 -8.69 27.39 1.78
CA GLU A 133 -9.37 27.22 3.07
C GLU A 133 -8.43 27.63 4.21
N THR A 134 -8.96 28.32 5.22
CA THR A 134 -8.19 28.78 6.39
C THR A 134 -8.10 27.74 7.49
N GLU A 135 -9.06 26.81 7.53
CA GLU A 135 -9.13 25.75 8.54
C GLU A 135 -8.73 24.42 7.90
N THR A 136 -8.02 23.60 8.67
CA THR A 136 -7.68 22.22 8.27
C THR A 136 -8.95 21.37 8.26
N ALA A 137 -9.24 20.76 7.11
CA ALA A 137 -10.39 19.89 6.97
C ALA A 137 -10.15 18.55 7.66
N LEU A 138 -11.11 18.10 8.48
CA LEU A 138 -11.11 16.76 9.08
C LEU A 138 -12.03 15.84 8.30
N ILE A 139 -11.42 14.90 7.55
CA ILE A 139 -12.14 13.95 6.70
C ILE A 139 -12.21 12.60 7.41
N PRO A 140 -13.40 12.07 7.73
CA PRO A 140 -13.50 10.75 8.34
C PRO A 140 -12.90 9.67 7.44
N TYR A 141 -11.94 8.91 7.97
CA TYR A 141 -11.27 7.84 7.24
C TYR A 141 -12.27 6.82 6.67
N ALA A 142 -13.32 6.52 7.43
CA ALA A 142 -14.38 5.60 7.03
C ALA A 142 -15.18 6.05 5.79
N TRP A 143 -15.11 7.31 5.39
CA TRP A 143 -15.81 7.84 4.21
C TRP A 143 -14.92 7.85 2.96
N ILE A 144 -13.63 7.54 3.10
CA ILE A 144 -12.69 7.53 1.99
C ILE A 144 -12.98 6.32 1.09
N LEU A 145 -13.36 6.61 -0.15
CA LEU A 145 -13.51 5.60 -1.20
C LEU A 145 -12.16 5.26 -1.81
N SER A 146 -11.32 6.27 -2.06
CA SER A 146 -9.95 6.09 -2.51
C SER A 146 -9.11 7.31 -2.21
N ALA A 147 -7.85 7.11 -1.84
CA ALA A 147 -6.89 8.19 -1.73
C ALA A 147 -5.55 7.80 -2.37
N LYS A 148 -4.82 8.81 -2.84
CA LYS A 148 -3.45 8.65 -3.34
C LYS A 148 -2.68 9.96 -3.29
N LEU A 149 -1.36 9.86 -3.26
CA LEU A 149 -0.50 11.03 -3.39
C LEU A 149 -0.60 11.63 -4.79
N VAL A 150 -0.48 12.95 -4.85
CA VAL A 150 -0.33 13.70 -6.10
C VAL A 150 1.14 13.69 -6.49
N LEU A 151 1.41 13.46 -7.78
CA LEU A 151 2.77 13.46 -8.30
C LEU A 151 3.41 14.84 -8.11
N SER A 152 4.47 14.88 -7.32
CA SER A 152 5.31 16.06 -7.09
C SER A 152 6.79 15.69 -7.25
N ASP A 153 7.66 16.69 -7.45
CA ASP A 153 9.11 16.48 -7.52
C ASP A 153 9.67 15.84 -6.26
N GLU A 154 9.09 16.19 -5.10
CA GLU A 154 9.47 15.62 -3.81
C GLU A 154 9.10 14.15 -3.72
N LEU A 155 7.90 13.77 -4.15
CA LEU A 155 7.48 12.37 -4.21
C LEU A 155 8.35 11.55 -5.16
N ILE A 156 8.73 12.12 -6.31
CA ILE A 156 9.65 11.47 -7.25
C ILE A 156 11.01 11.23 -6.57
N ARG A 157 11.58 12.25 -5.90
CA ARG A 157 12.85 12.11 -5.19
C ARG A 157 12.78 11.04 -4.11
N GLU A 158 11.72 11.02 -3.32
CA GLU A 158 11.57 10.05 -2.23
C GLU A 158 11.41 8.63 -2.76
N SER A 159 10.57 8.43 -3.78
CA SER A 159 10.43 7.13 -4.45
C SER A 159 11.75 6.65 -5.08
N LEU A 160 12.56 7.55 -5.66
CA LEU A 160 13.88 7.20 -6.18
C LEU A 160 14.89 6.87 -5.08
N LYS A 161 14.81 7.51 -3.91
CA LYS A 161 15.66 7.15 -2.76
C LYS A 161 15.30 5.76 -2.24
N ALA A 162 14.01 5.47 -2.05
CA ALA A 162 13.54 4.16 -1.62
C ALA A 162 13.96 3.05 -2.61
N ALA A 163 13.82 3.31 -3.93
CA ALA A 163 14.28 2.39 -4.96
C ALA A 163 15.81 2.18 -4.94
N LYS A 164 16.60 3.24 -4.72
CA LYS A 164 18.06 3.13 -4.59
C LYS A 164 18.48 2.40 -3.31
N ALA A 165 17.78 2.61 -2.20
CA ALA A 165 18.04 1.90 -0.95
C ALA A 165 17.80 0.39 -1.11
N ALA A 166 16.70 0.02 -1.79
CA ALA A 166 16.39 -1.37 -2.13
C ALA A 166 17.48 -2.03 -2.99
N LEU A 167 18.16 -1.29 -3.88
CA LEU A 167 19.28 -1.80 -4.67
C LEU A 167 20.58 -1.98 -3.87
N LYS A 168 20.75 -1.25 -2.76
CA LYS A 168 21.99 -1.26 -1.95
C LYS A 168 22.01 -2.32 -0.86
N ASN A 169 20.86 -2.91 -0.51
CA ASN A 169 20.73 -3.81 0.64
C ASN A 169 20.25 -5.23 0.25
N PRO A 170 21.01 -6.01 -0.52
CA PRO A 170 20.56 -7.32 -1.02
C PRO A 170 20.61 -8.47 0.00
N GLN A 171 21.12 -8.28 1.23
CA GLN A 171 21.29 -9.37 2.21
C GLN A 171 21.01 -8.89 3.64
N GLN A 172 19.89 -9.33 4.23
CA GLN A 172 19.87 -9.71 5.63
C GLN A 172 19.74 -11.23 5.64
N GLU A 173 20.89 -11.90 5.75
CA GLU A 173 20.98 -13.34 6.02
C GLU A 173 20.22 -13.64 7.33
N PRO A 174 19.49 -14.76 7.42
CA PRO A 174 18.99 -15.21 8.71
C PRO A 174 20.19 -15.45 9.63
N ALA A 175 20.14 -14.86 10.82
CA ALA A 175 21.15 -15.07 11.85
C ALA A 175 21.32 -16.58 12.08
N ASP A 176 22.49 -17.07 11.66
CA ASP A 176 22.97 -18.43 11.90
C ASP A 176 23.00 -18.65 13.42
N LEU A 177 22.00 -19.38 13.93
CA LEU A 177 22.04 -19.95 15.26
C LEU A 177 23.09 -21.06 15.23
N THR A 178 24.34 -20.65 15.34
CA THR A 178 25.45 -21.53 15.69
C THR A 178 25.04 -22.28 16.94
N HIS A 179 24.79 -23.59 16.78
CA HIS A 179 24.60 -24.50 17.88
C HIS A 179 25.94 -24.56 18.61
N GLY A 180 26.06 -23.74 19.65
CA GLY A 180 27.14 -23.75 20.60
C GLY A 180 27.21 -25.13 21.23
N ASP A 181 28.29 -25.82 20.89
CA ASP A 181 28.90 -26.91 21.61
C ASP A 181 28.82 -26.69 23.14
N GLN A 182 28.39 -27.73 23.89
CA GLN A 182 28.97 -28.21 25.15
C GLN A 182 27.99 -29.06 25.98
N PRO A 183 28.46 -29.93 26.90
CA PRO A 183 29.84 -30.40 27.12
C PRO A 183 30.03 -31.92 26.93
#